data_AF-A0A6P0IF46-F1
#
_entry.id   AF-A0A6P0IF46-F1
#
_cell.length_a   1.000
_cell.length_b   1.000
_cell.length_c   1.000
_cell.angle_alpha   90.00
_cell.angle_beta   90.00
_cell.angle_gamma   90.00
#
_symmetry.space_group_name_H-M   'P 1'
#
loop_
_entity.id
_entity.type
_entity.pdbx_description
1 polymer ?
#
loop_
_entity_poly.entity_id
_entity_poly.type
_entity_poly.pdbx_seq_one_letter_code
_entity_poly.pdbx_strand_id
1 'polypeptide(L)'
;MPTNPLSARLNPEHQYVFQTAQQAITALPGYRRKLADIARLHYDLGEVIADQDYPTEVMVLRPQHTKAPPLLLIGGMGPIPGVEGFEQACEMFQNTREIVLLQACAVPNRTTVMTEKRQAGSKTLRKTLAEEELVAMLEMAIRVGVAQCYTRHTPIQVIVLCNAAHYFLPFAWQRLLNNHPQMAIKLQWISLIESVVKHLRDGHWQRPLLLCTSATRWGKVYAHPLQANGIDLIEPNDALQLTLMDCIYQGVKASNQDITCFLGERFFVELLKTQPDLDCIIAGCSEIPCLLELLQGRSTGAVGQFLSAIEVINPVQLALNHAAETLQPMAAMELNL
;
A
#
# COMPACT_ATOMS: atom_id res chain seq x y z
N MET A 1 12.92 6.36 29.86
CA MET A 1 13.16 5.01 29.31
C MET A 1 14.16 5.17 28.18
N PRO A 2 15.24 4.38 28.09
CA PRO A 2 16.11 4.44 26.93
C PRO A 2 15.25 4.13 25.70
N THR A 3 15.19 5.07 24.76
CA THR A 3 14.47 4.89 23.51
C THR A 3 15.08 3.70 22.79
N ASN A 4 14.26 2.68 22.48
CA ASN A 4 14.71 1.56 21.66
C ASN A 4 15.25 2.15 20.34
N PRO A 5 16.47 1.84 19.89
CA PRO A 5 17.04 2.43 18.66
C PRO A 5 16.14 2.25 17.44
N LEU A 6 15.33 1.19 17.39
CA LEU A 6 14.30 0.99 16.36
C LEU A 6 13.13 1.98 16.47
N SER A 7 12.74 2.36 17.69
CA SER A 7 11.65 3.34 17.91
C SER A 7 12.04 4.74 17.48
N ALA A 8 13.31 5.13 17.62
CA ALA A 8 13.79 6.44 17.21
C ALA A 8 13.59 6.67 15.70
N ARG A 9 13.75 5.64 14.88
CA ARG A 9 13.59 5.72 13.41
C ARG A 9 12.14 5.88 12.95
N LEU A 10 11.17 5.55 13.80
CA LEU A 10 9.74 5.68 13.52
C LEU A 10 9.10 6.89 14.21
N ASN A 11 9.87 7.67 14.97
CA ASN A 11 9.38 8.93 15.51
C ASN A 11 9.20 9.91 14.35
N PRO A 12 8.00 10.49 14.17
CA PRO A 12 7.78 11.47 13.11
C PRO A 12 8.72 12.67 13.27
N GLU A 13 9.51 12.97 12.25
CA GLU A 13 10.37 14.15 12.20
C GLU A 13 9.53 15.42 12.00
N HIS A 14 8.44 15.30 11.25
CA HIS A 14 7.50 16.38 10.98
C HIS A 14 6.05 15.89 11.09
N GLN A 15 5.18 16.80 11.52
CA GLN A 15 3.75 16.59 11.64
C GLN A 15 2.98 17.67 10.89
N TYR A 16 2.15 17.25 9.94
CA TYR A 16 1.24 18.10 9.18
C TYR A 16 -0.17 17.91 9.72
N VAL A 17 -0.83 18.98 10.16
CA VAL A 17 -2.20 18.92 10.73
C VAL A 17 -3.11 19.88 9.99
N PHE A 18 -4.22 19.36 9.51
CA PHE A 18 -5.23 20.07 8.73
C PHE A 18 -6.57 20.02 9.44
N GLN A 19 -7.33 21.12 9.40
CA GLN A 19 -8.67 21.16 10.01
C GLN A 19 -9.77 20.74 9.04
N THR A 20 -9.51 20.81 7.74
CA THR A 20 -10.46 20.40 6.69
C THR A 20 -9.79 19.57 5.59
N ALA A 21 -10.55 18.70 4.95
CA ALA A 21 -10.08 17.89 3.82
C ALA A 21 -9.57 18.77 2.68
N GLN A 22 -10.23 19.90 2.42
CA GLN A 22 -9.77 20.87 1.41
C GLN A 22 -8.38 21.43 1.73
N GLN A 23 -8.11 21.78 2.99
CA GLN A 23 -6.76 22.23 3.40
C GLN A 23 -5.72 21.13 3.20
N ALA A 24 -6.06 19.89 3.55
CA ALA A 24 -5.18 18.75 3.35
C ALA A 24 -4.85 18.56 1.86
N ILE A 25 -5.87 18.42 1.00
CA ILE A 25 -5.73 18.20 -0.45
C ILE A 25 -4.93 19.33 -1.10
N THR A 26 -5.21 20.60 -0.77
CA THR A 26 -4.46 21.75 -1.32
C THR A 26 -2.98 21.75 -0.92
N ALA A 27 -2.60 21.14 0.21
CA ALA A 27 -1.21 21.05 0.64
C ALA A 27 -0.43 19.89 -0.02
N LEU A 28 -1.11 18.83 -0.49
CA LEU A 28 -0.46 17.61 -1.00
C LEU A 28 0.46 17.83 -2.22
N PRO A 29 0.15 18.71 -3.20
CA PRO A 29 1.08 19.02 -4.28
C PRO A 29 2.44 19.54 -3.79
N GLY A 30 2.45 20.32 -2.69
CA GLY A 30 3.68 20.76 -2.04
C GLY A 30 4.49 19.60 -1.46
N TYR A 31 3.81 18.66 -0.82
CA TYR A 31 4.45 17.46 -0.26
C TYR A 31 4.99 16.52 -1.35
N ARG A 32 4.25 16.31 -2.44
CA ARG A 32 4.72 15.52 -3.59
C ARG A 32 5.99 16.10 -4.20
N ARG A 33 6.08 17.43 -4.33
CA ARG A 33 7.31 18.10 -4.78
C ARG A 33 8.49 17.82 -3.84
N LYS A 34 8.29 17.90 -2.53
CA LYS A 34 9.32 17.54 -1.54
C LYS A 34 9.82 16.10 -1.74
N LEU A 35 8.93 15.13 -1.97
CA LEU A 35 9.32 13.74 -2.24
C LEU A 35 10.12 13.62 -3.56
N ALA A 36 9.70 14.34 -4.60
CA ALA A 36 10.40 14.38 -5.88
C ALA A 36 11.79 15.03 -5.76
N ASP A 37 11.94 16.08 -4.95
CA ASP A 37 13.22 16.75 -4.71
C ASP A 37 14.22 15.80 -4.00
N ILE A 38 13.76 15.02 -3.02
CA ILE A 38 14.58 13.97 -2.38
C ILE A 38 15.00 12.93 -3.42
N ALA A 39 14.06 12.40 -4.20
CA ALA A 39 14.36 11.43 -5.25
C ALA A 39 15.37 11.95 -6.28
N ARG A 40 15.22 13.22 -6.68
CA ARG A 40 16.12 13.87 -7.62
C ARG A 40 17.52 14.03 -7.06
N LEU A 41 17.68 14.35 -5.78
CA LEU A 41 18.99 14.45 -5.14
C LEU A 41 19.74 13.10 -5.22
N HIS A 42 19.07 11.99 -4.90
CA HIS A 42 19.66 10.65 -5.02
C HIS A 42 19.99 10.31 -6.48
N TYR A 43 19.11 10.64 -7.42
CA TYR A 43 19.36 10.43 -8.84
C TYR A 43 20.59 11.20 -9.34
N ASP A 44 20.74 12.47 -8.96
CA ASP A 44 21.89 13.31 -9.32
C ASP A 44 23.21 12.77 -8.71
N LEU A 45 23.14 12.00 -7.62
CA LEU A 45 24.25 11.29 -6.99
C LEU A 45 24.52 9.90 -7.61
N GLY A 46 23.69 9.44 -8.55
CA GLY A 46 23.77 8.11 -9.14
C GLY A 46 23.30 6.98 -8.22
N GLU A 47 22.51 7.31 -7.19
CA GLU A 47 21.98 6.37 -6.22
C GLU A 47 20.56 5.92 -6.60
N VAL A 48 20.21 4.68 -6.24
CA VAL A 48 18.84 4.18 -6.36
C VAL A 48 18.11 4.46 -5.06
N ILE A 49 17.13 5.36 -5.10
CA ILE A 49 16.35 5.72 -3.92
C ILE A 49 15.55 4.52 -3.39
N ALA A 50 15.54 4.39 -2.07
CA ALA A 50 14.73 3.45 -1.32
C ALA A 50 13.69 4.20 -0.47
N ASP A 51 12.67 3.48 -0.02
CA ASP A 51 11.66 4.02 0.88
C ASP A 51 12.31 4.60 2.16
N GLN A 52 13.42 4.01 2.60
CA GLN A 52 14.13 4.37 3.84
C GLN A 52 14.93 5.68 3.74
N ASP A 53 15.11 6.22 2.53
CA ASP A 53 15.79 7.52 2.32
C ASP A 53 14.83 8.70 2.58
N TYR A 54 13.54 8.42 2.71
CA TYR A 54 12.54 9.40 3.09
C TYR A 54 12.36 9.49 4.61
N PRO A 55 12.04 10.68 5.14
CA PRO A 55 11.80 10.85 6.58
C PRO A 55 10.54 10.09 7.02
N THR A 56 10.52 9.64 8.27
CA THR A 56 9.26 9.23 8.89
C THR A 56 8.45 10.46 9.26
N GLU A 57 7.22 10.58 8.77
CA GLU A 57 6.39 11.78 8.95
C GLU A 57 4.92 11.41 9.17
N VAL A 58 4.13 12.34 9.71
CA VAL A 58 2.70 12.15 9.91
C VAL A 58 1.88 13.27 9.26
N MET A 59 0.81 12.90 8.58
CA MET A 59 -0.23 13.80 8.11
C MET A 59 -1.54 13.50 8.84
N VAL A 60 -2.23 14.53 9.29
CA VAL A 60 -3.46 14.40 10.07
C VAL A 60 -4.51 15.34 9.52
N LEU A 61 -5.64 14.79 9.07
CA LEU A 61 -6.89 15.53 8.95
C LEU A 61 -7.64 15.40 10.28
N ARG A 62 -7.83 16.53 10.98
CA ARG A 62 -8.50 16.61 12.28
C ARG A 62 -9.63 17.64 12.25
N PRO A 63 -10.81 17.27 11.75
CA PRO A 63 -11.99 18.11 11.80
C PRO A 63 -12.40 18.40 13.26
N GLN A 64 -12.97 19.57 13.52
CA GLN A 64 -13.48 19.94 14.85
C GLN A 64 -14.58 18.98 15.35
N HIS A 65 -15.39 18.48 14.42
CA HIS A 65 -16.48 17.55 14.69
C HIS A 65 -16.39 16.37 13.73
N THR A 66 -16.46 15.16 14.28
CA THR A 66 -16.42 13.91 13.50
C THR A 66 -17.68 13.09 13.79
N LYS A 67 -18.15 12.34 12.79
CA LYS A 67 -19.33 11.47 12.86
C LYS A 67 -18.97 10.00 12.70
N ALA A 68 -17.78 9.71 12.19
CA ALA A 68 -17.27 8.37 11.97
C ALA A 68 -15.98 8.14 12.79
N PRO A 69 -15.64 6.88 13.10
CA PRO A 69 -14.42 6.54 13.81
C PRO A 69 -13.17 6.98 13.04
N PRO A 70 -12.01 7.14 13.71
CA PRO A 70 -10.79 7.56 13.02
C PRO A 70 -10.33 6.49 12.01
N LEU A 71 -9.70 6.95 10.93
CA LEU A 71 -9.00 6.09 9.96
C LEU A 71 -7.49 6.31 10.11
N LEU A 72 -6.78 5.24 10.42
CA LEU A 72 -5.33 5.19 10.43
C LEU A 72 -4.83 4.49 9.16
N LEU A 73 -4.02 5.22 8.40
CA LEU A 73 -3.31 4.75 7.23
C LEU A 73 -1.83 4.57 7.60
N ILE A 74 -1.31 3.35 7.48
CA ILE A 74 0.12 3.08 7.63
C ILE A 74 0.75 3.03 6.23
N GLY A 75 1.43 4.12 5.87
CA GLY A 75 2.18 4.29 4.62
C GLY A 75 3.69 4.18 4.80
N GLY A 76 4.45 4.91 4.00
CA GLY A 76 5.93 4.99 4.02
C GLY A 76 6.63 3.85 3.30
N MET A 77 5.92 2.77 3.02
CA MET A 77 6.39 1.62 2.25
C MET A 77 6.27 1.84 0.73
N GLY A 78 6.62 3.06 0.33
CA GLY A 78 6.17 3.78 -0.85
C GLY A 78 5.53 5.10 -0.41
N PRO A 79 6.31 6.18 -0.20
CA PRO A 79 5.78 7.43 0.30
C PRO A 79 4.76 8.08 -0.64
N ILE A 80 4.97 8.01 -1.96
CA ILE A 80 4.02 8.52 -2.96
C ILE A 80 2.65 7.85 -2.84
N PRO A 81 2.55 6.50 -2.89
CA PRO A 81 1.26 5.83 -2.65
C PRO A 81 0.65 6.11 -1.27
N GLY A 82 1.47 6.35 -0.24
CA GLY A 82 0.97 6.78 1.06
C GLY A 82 0.20 8.11 0.98
N VAL A 83 0.74 9.09 0.25
CA VAL A 83 0.10 10.40 0.01
C VAL A 83 -1.16 10.24 -0.84
N GLU A 84 -1.11 9.42 -1.90
CA GLU A 84 -2.28 9.17 -2.75
C GLU A 84 -3.42 8.49 -1.98
N GLY A 85 -3.11 7.50 -1.14
CA GLY A 85 -4.12 6.88 -0.29
C GLY A 85 -4.73 7.86 0.72
N PHE A 86 -3.93 8.79 1.25
CA PHE A 86 -4.44 9.85 2.12
C PHE A 86 -5.28 10.88 1.38
N GLU A 87 -4.91 11.22 0.14
CA GLU A 87 -5.72 12.09 -0.74
C GLU A 87 -7.07 11.46 -1.03
N GLN A 88 -7.09 10.21 -1.51
CA GLN A 88 -8.32 9.45 -1.79
C GLN A 88 -9.21 9.35 -0.53
N ALA A 89 -8.61 9.13 0.63
CA ALA A 89 -9.35 9.12 1.90
C ALA A 89 -9.92 10.50 2.24
N CYS A 90 -9.17 11.59 2.05
CA CYS A 90 -9.66 12.95 2.27
C CYS A 90 -10.80 13.31 1.31
N GLU A 91 -10.69 12.92 0.03
CA GLU A 91 -11.73 13.13 -0.98
C GLU A 91 -12.99 12.34 -0.67
N MET A 92 -12.85 11.07 -0.29
CA MET A 92 -13.98 10.20 0.02
C MET A 92 -14.71 10.60 1.30
N PHE A 93 -13.96 10.81 2.39
CA PHE A 93 -14.55 10.99 3.71
C PHE A 93 -14.74 12.46 4.09
N GLN A 94 -14.12 13.40 3.37
CA GLN A 94 -14.20 14.82 3.65
C GLN A 94 -13.93 15.08 5.15
N ASN A 95 -14.73 15.93 5.80
CA ASN A 95 -14.57 16.27 7.22
C ASN A 95 -15.31 15.31 8.17
N THR A 96 -15.74 14.12 7.73
CA THR A 96 -16.61 13.24 8.54
C THR A 96 -15.86 12.45 9.62
N ARG A 97 -14.53 12.30 9.50
CA ARG A 97 -13.69 11.54 10.42
C ARG A 97 -12.29 12.12 10.55
N GLU A 98 -11.60 11.76 11.61
CA GLU A 98 -10.14 11.97 11.71
C GLU A 98 -9.46 10.97 10.75
N ILE A 99 -8.49 11.44 9.96
CA ILE A 99 -7.66 10.60 9.09
C ILE A 99 -6.21 10.85 9.45
N VAL A 100 -5.49 9.81 9.80
CA VAL A 100 -4.05 9.85 10.13
C VAL A 100 -3.32 9.03 9.09
N LEU A 101 -2.34 9.61 8.40
CA LEU A 101 -1.33 8.89 7.63
C LEU A 101 -0.01 8.94 8.39
N LEU A 102 0.52 7.79 8.77
CA LEU A 102 1.92 7.65 9.17
C LEU A 102 2.74 7.16 7.98
N GLN A 103 3.65 7.99 7.48
CA GLN A 103 4.65 7.60 6.51
C GLN A 103 5.80 6.88 7.22
N ALA A 104 5.65 5.58 7.49
CA ALA A 104 6.64 4.77 8.20
C ALA A 104 7.82 4.34 7.30
N CYS A 105 8.50 5.30 6.67
CA CYS A 105 9.56 5.12 5.67
C CYS A 105 10.72 4.24 6.16
N ALA A 106 11.03 4.30 7.45
CA ALA A 106 12.07 3.49 8.06
C ALA A 106 11.78 1.97 8.11
N VAL A 107 10.53 1.52 7.87
CA VAL A 107 10.21 0.08 7.84
C VAL A 107 11.03 -0.60 6.73
N PRO A 108 11.76 -1.70 6.99
CA PRO A 108 12.66 -2.32 6.03
C PRO A 108 12.02 -2.68 4.70
N ASN A 109 12.83 -2.75 3.65
CA ASN A 109 12.39 -3.13 2.31
C ASN A 109 11.89 -4.59 2.29
N ARG A 110 10.61 -4.77 1.96
CA ARG A 110 9.94 -6.07 1.97
C ARG A 110 10.57 -7.07 0.99
N THR A 111 11.03 -6.61 -0.18
CA THR A 111 11.67 -7.45 -1.20
C THR A 111 13.05 -7.93 -0.76
N THR A 112 13.84 -7.06 -0.14
CA THR A 112 15.13 -7.42 0.44
C THR A 112 14.96 -8.49 1.52
N VAL A 113 14.05 -8.28 2.47
CA VAL A 113 13.77 -9.25 3.54
C VAL A 113 13.28 -10.60 2.98
N MET A 114 12.39 -10.59 1.99
CA MET A 114 11.93 -11.82 1.36
C MET A 114 13.04 -12.53 0.58
N THR A 115 13.97 -11.79 -0.03
CA THR A 115 15.13 -12.35 -0.73
C THR A 115 16.04 -13.10 0.24
N GLU A 116 16.39 -12.47 1.36
CA GLU A 116 17.19 -13.10 2.43
C GLU A 116 16.50 -14.36 2.97
N LYS A 117 15.18 -14.28 3.23
CA LYS A 117 14.39 -15.42 3.70
C LYS A 117 14.46 -16.59 2.71
N ARG A 118 14.36 -16.32 1.40
CA ARG A 118 14.45 -17.35 0.36
C ARG A 118 15.86 -17.95 0.27
N GLN A 119 16.90 -17.12 0.39
CA GLN A 119 18.30 -17.56 0.36
C GLN A 119 18.67 -18.43 1.57
N ALA A 120 18.11 -18.15 2.75
CA ALA A 120 18.29 -18.98 3.94
C ALA A 120 17.70 -20.40 3.77
N GLY A 121 16.73 -20.57 2.86
CA GLY A 121 16.08 -21.85 2.55
C GLY A 121 15.21 -22.39 3.70
N SER A 122 14.46 -23.46 3.45
CA SER A 122 13.56 -24.08 4.45
C SER A 122 14.28 -24.78 5.63
N LYS A 123 15.59 -24.60 5.79
CA LYS A 123 16.40 -25.29 6.81
C LYS A 123 16.29 -24.67 8.19
N THR A 124 15.68 -23.50 8.33
CA THR A 124 15.41 -22.88 9.63
C THR A 124 13.91 -22.67 9.82
N LEU A 125 13.34 -23.34 10.83
CA LEU A 125 11.99 -23.06 11.35
C LEU A 125 11.87 -21.66 11.98
N ARG A 126 13.00 -20.95 12.15
CA ARG A 126 13.08 -19.61 12.75
C ARG A 126 13.09 -18.55 11.66
N LYS A 127 12.40 -17.44 11.93
CA LYS A 127 12.47 -16.21 11.13
C LYS A 127 13.92 -15.73 11.02
N THR A 128 14.26 -15.11 9.89
CA THR A 128 15.55 -14.39 9.78
C THR A 128 15.54 -13.17 10.71
N LEU A 129 16.72 -12.65 11.05
CA LEU A 129 16.82 -11.42 11.84
C LEU A 129 16.12 -10.25 11.15
N ALA A 130 16.28 -10.12 9.83
CA ALA A 130 15.62 -9.09 9.04
C ALA A 130 14.09 -9.23 9.00
N GLU A 131 13.57 -10.47 8.98
CA GLU A 131 12.13 -10.72 9.07
C GLU A 131 11.58 -10.33 10.45
N GLU A 132 12.29 -10.64 11.53
CA GLU A 132 11.85 -10.24 12.89
C GLU A 132 11.97 -8.72 13.10
N GLU A 133 13.01 -8.08 12.57
CA GLU A 133 13.14 -6.61 12.60
C GLU A 133 11.98 -5.94 11.85
N LEU A 134 11.68 -6.39 10.63
CA LEU A 134 10.57 -5.84 9.85
C LEU A 134 9.24 -6.02 10.59
N VAL A 135 8.97 -7.20 11.15
CA VAL A 135 7.74 -7.47 11.93
C VAL A 135 7.65 -6.56 13.16
N ALA A 136 8.74 -6.36 13.88
CA ALA A 136 8.79 -5.48 15.04
C ALA A 136 8.58 -4.00 14.65
N MET A 137 9.14 -3.57 13.51
CA MET A 137 8.97 -2.21 13.01
C MET A 137 7.56 -1.97 12.47
N LEU A 138 6.91 -2.95 11.84
CA LEU A 138 5.49 -2.84 11.46
C LEU A 138 4.59 -2.72 12.69
N GLU A 139 4.78 -3.56 13.71
CA GLU A 139 4.05 -3.47 14.98
C GLU A 139 4.25 -2.10 15.65
N MET A 140 5.49 -1.60 15.66
CA MET A 140 5.80 -0.27 16.19
C MET A 140 5.14 0.85 15.37
N ALA A 141 5.16 0.77 14.03
CA ALA A 141 4.52 1.76 13.17
C ALA A 141 3.01 1.85 13.44
N ILE A 142 2.34 0.72 13.66
CA ILE A 142 0.93 0.69 14.05
C ILE A 142 0.72 1.44 15.37
N ARG A 143 1.55 1.17 16.39
CA ARG A 143 1.46 1.86 17.68
C ARG A 143 1.73 3.35 17.60
N VAL A 144 2.75 3.75 16.86
CA VAL A 144 3.07 5.16 16.62
C VAL A 144 1.89 5.83 15.94
N GLY A 145 1.34 5.22 14.89
CA GLY A 145 0.16 5.73 14.18
C GLY A 145 -1.07 5.88 15.09
N VAL A 146 -1.37 4.86 15.91
CA VAL A 146 -2.46 4.91 16.89
C VAL A 146 -2.25 6.04 17.90
N ALA A 147 -1.02 6.30 18.33
CA ALA A 147 -0.71 7.40 19.24
C ALA A 147 -0.93 8.79 18.61
N GLN A 148 -1.03 8.89 17.28
CA GLN A 148 -1.36 10.13 16.58
C GLN A 148 -2.86 10.38 16.44
N CYS A 149 -3.71 9.36 16.66
CA CYS A 149 -5.16 9.51 16.71
C CYS A 149 -5.57 10.22 18.01
N TYR A 150 -6.29 11.34 17.90
CA TYR A 150 -6.68 12.15 19.06
C TYR A 150 -8.09 11.81 19.57
N THR A 151 -8.93 11.24 18.72
CA THR A 151 -10.32 10.98 19.07
C THR A 151 -10.49 9.89 20.14
N ARG A 152 -11.51 10.06 20.99
CA ARG A 152 -11.96 9.04 21.95
C ARG A 152 -12.85 7.97 21.29
N HIS A 153 -13.23 8.16 20.03
CA HIS A 153 -14.05 7.21 19.29
C HIS A 153 -13.28 5.92 19.03
N THR A 154 -13.93 4.80 19.29
CA THR A 154 -13.46 3.46 18.94
C THR A 154 -14.55 2.75 18.14
N PRO A 155 -14.20 1.81 17.25
CA PRO A 155 -12.84 1.35 16.93
C PRO A 155 -12.02 2.35 16.10
N ILE A 156 -10.69 2.21 16.04
CA ILE A 156 -9.81 2.86 15.06
C ILE A 156 -9.72 1.94 13.85
N GLN A 157 -10.16 2.39 12.69
CA GLN A 157 -9.99 1.61 11.46
C GLN A 157 -8.55 1.74 10.97
N VAL A 158 -7.92 0.62 10.60
CA VAL A 158 -6.51 0.60 10.19
C VAL A 158 -6.38 -0.03 8.81
N ILE A 159 -5.78 0.70 7.89
CA ILE A 159 -5.36 0.21 6.56
C ILE A 159 -3.85 0.36 6.45
N VAL A 160 -3.19 -0.70 5.97
CA VAL A 160 -1.76 -0.66 5.65
C VAL A 160 -1.61 -0.49 4.15
N LEU A 161 -1.07 0.64 3.70
CA LEU A 161 -0.98 1.03 2.29
C LEU A 161 0.20 0.36 1.55
N CYS A 162 0.40 -0.93 1.77
CA CYS A 162 1.42 -1.71 1.05
C CYS A 162 1.01 -3.17 0.92
N ASN A 163 0.86 -3.64 -0.32
CA ASN A 163 0.51 -5.03 -0.61
C ASN A 163 1.55 -6.03 -0.06
N ALA A 164 2.84 -5.79 -0.31
CA ALA A 164 3.91 -6.68 0.16
C ALA A 164 3.97 -6.79 1.70
N ALA A 165 3.56 -5.73 2.41
CA ALA A 165 3.52 -5.75 3.87
C ALA A 165 2.49 -6.75 4.42
N HIS A 166 1.43 -7.08 3.67
CA HIS A 166 0.38 -8.00 4.12
C HIS A 166 0.87 -9.43 4.33
N TYR A 167 2.01 -9.82 3.74
CA TYR A 167 2.68 -11.07 4.12
C TYR A 167 3.11 -11.06 5.60
N PHE A 168 3.58 -9.91 6.10
CA PHE A 168 4.14 -9.76 7.44
C PHE A 168 3.11 -9.34 8.50
N LEU A 169 1.99 -8.74 8.07
CA LEU A 169 0.97 -8.20 8.97
C LEU A 169 0.40 -9.21 9.97
N PRO A 170 0.12 -10.49 9.62
CA PRO A 170 -0.35 -11.46 10.62
C PRO A 170 0.62 -11.62 11.80
N PHE A 171 1.93 -11.57 11.54
CA PHE A 171 2.96 -11.66 12.59
C PHE A 171 3.06 -10.38 13.41
N ALA A 172 2.99 -9.21 12.77
CA ALA A 172 2.99 -7.92 13.47
C ALA A 172 1.74 -7.77 14.34
N TRP A 173 0.59 -8.23 13.84
CA TRP A 173 -0.66 -8.25 14.58
C TRP A 173 -0.60 -9.19 15.80
N GLN A 174 -0.10 -10.42 15.62
CA GLN A 174 0.09 -11.34 16.74
C GLN A 174 1.01 -10.75 17.81
N ARG A 175 2.09 -10.09 17.39
CA ARG A 175 3.00 -9.37 18.30
C ARG A 175 2.30 -8.24 19.04
N LEU A 176 1.47 -7.46 18.35
CA LEU A 176 0.67 -6.38 18.95
C LEU A 176 -0.36 -6.91 19.96
N LEU A 177 -1.05 -8.01 19.64
CA LEU A 177 -1.99 -8.67 20.55
C LEU A 177 -1.30 -9.12 21.84
N ASN A 178 -0.11 -9.71 21.72
CA ASN A 178 0.64 -10.20 22.87
C ASN A 178 1.21 -9.07 23.74
N ASN A 179 1.76 -8.04 23.11
CA ASN A 179 2.49 -6.98 23.82
C ASN A 179 1.60 -5.82 24.26
N HIS A 180 0.52 -5.54 23.51
CA HIS A 180 -0.36 -4.38 23.68
C HIS A 180 -1.85 -4.74 23.47
N PRO A 181 -2.40 -5.75 24.19
CA PRO A 181 -3.75 -6.24 23.96
C PRO A 181 -4.84 -5.15 24.07
N GLN A 182 -4.68 -4.21 25.00
CA GLN A 182 -5.63 -3.11 25.22
C GLN A 182 -5.69 -2.12 24.04
N MET A 183 -4.60 -2.00 23.29
CA MET A 183 -4.60 -1.23 22.05
C MET A 183 -5.21 -2.07 20.93
N ALA A 184 -4.78 -3.33 20.81
CA ALA A 184 -5.21 -4.23 19.76
C ALA A 184 -6.73 -4.36 19.66
N ILE A 185 -7.43 -4.54 20.79
CA ILE A 185 -8.90 -4.67 20.81
C ILE A 185 -9.67 -3.43 20.32
N LYS A 186 -8.99 -2.27 20.21
CA LYS A 186 -9.59 -1.04 19.69
C LYS A 186 -9.41 -0.89 18.19
N LEU A 187 -8.64 -1.77 17.54
CA LEU A 187 -8.34 -1.67 16.12
C LEU A 187 -9.31 -2.53 15.30
N GLN A 188 -9.83 -1.95 14.22
CA GLN A 188 -10.57 -2.64 13.18
C GLN A 188 -9.71 -2.70 11.92
N TRP A 189 -9.20 -3.88 11.59
CA TRP A 189 -8.35 -4.08 10.42
C TRP A 189 -9.17 -4.11 9.14
N ILE A 190 -8.68 -3.40 8.12
CA ILE A 190 -9.23 -3.43 6.78
C ILE A 190 -8.09 -3.83 5.84
N SER A 191 -8.16 -5.06 5.34
CA SER A 191 -7.13 -5.67 4.50
C SER A 191 -7.31 -5.25 3.04
N LEU A 192 -6.22 -4.82 2.39
CA LEU A 192 -6.21 -4.59 0.94
C LEU A 192 -6.59 -5.88 0.20
N ILE A 193 -6.05 -7.01 0.66
CA ILE A 193 -6.16 -8.30 0.00
C ILE A 193 -7.59 -8.84 0.09
N GLU A 194 -8.20 -8.77 1.27
CA GLU A 194 -9.58 -9.22 1.48
C GLU A 194 -10.56 -8.36 0.68
N SER A 195 -10.30 -7.05 0.58
CA SER A 195 -11.13 -6.13 -0.20
C SER A 195 -11.09 -6.46 -1.70
N VAL A 196 -9.91 -6.81 -2.24
CA VAL A 196 -9.76 -7.29 -3.62
C VAL A 196 -10.44 -8.64 -3.83
N VAL A 197 -10.24 -9.61 -2.92
CA VAL A 197 -10.87 -10.94 -3.02
C VAL A 197 -12.38 -10.83 -3.01
N LYS A 198 -12.95 -9.98 -2.15
CA LYS A 198 -14.39 -9.71 -2.10
C LYS A 198 -14.87 -9.10 -3.42
N HIS A 199 -14.20 -8.05 -3.89
CA HIS A 199 -14.58 -7.37 -5.14
C HIS A 199 -14.53 -8.31 -6.36
N LEU A 200 -13.47 -9.11 -6.49
CA LEU A 200 -13.33 -10.05 -7.60
C LEU A 200 -14.43 -11.11 -7.60
N ARG A 201 -14.75 -11.66 -6.42
CA ARG A 201 -15.80 -12.66 -6.23
C ARG A 201 -17.18 -12.10 -6.57
N ASP A 202 -17.50 -10.93 -6.00
CA ASP A 202 -18.82 -10.30 -6.18
C ASP A 202 -19.01 -9.82 -7.63
N GLY A 203 -17.93 -9.44 -8.32
CA GLY A 203 -17.92 -9.07 -9.74
C GLY A 203 -17.78 -10.24 -10.71
N HIS A 204 -17.67 -11.48 -10.22
CA HIS A 204 -17.47 -12.70 -11.02
C HIS A 204 -16.24 -12.69 -11.94
N TRP A 205 -15.21 -11.93 -11.59
CA TRP A 205 -13.91 -11.93 -12.28
C TRP A 205 -13.22 -13.30 -12.12
N GLN A 206 -12.59 -13.79 -13.18
CA GLN A 206 -12.03 -15.14 -13.26
C GLN A 206 -10.53 -15.16 -13.50
N ARG A 207 -10.01 -14.24 -14.33
CA ARG A 207 -8.64 -14.28 -14.86
C ARG A 207 -7.88 -12.95 -14.68
N PRO A 208 -7.72 -12.44 -13.46
CA PRO A 208 -7.01 -11.19 -13.21
C PRO A 208 -5.51 -11.34 -13.47
N LEU A 209 -4.90 -10.34 -14.12
CA LEU A 209 -3.44 -10.15 -14.15
C LEU A 209 -2.96 -9.44 -12.89
N LEU A 210 -2.04 -10.07 -12.15
CA LEU A 210 -1.41 -9.46 -10.98
C LEU A 210 -0.12 -8.73 -11.35
N LEU A 211 -0.12 -7.41 -11.20
CA LEU A 211 1.09 -6.60 -11.27
C LEU A 211 1.56 -6.29 -9.85
N CYS A 212 2.65 -6.92 -9.40
CA CYS A 212 3.12 -6.79 -8.03
C CYS A 212 4.64 -6.89 -7.90
N THR A 213 5.17 -6.56 -6.72
CA THR A 213 6.59 -6.79 -6.43
C THR A 213 6.88 -8.27 -6.26
N SER A 214 8.16 -8.63 -6.42
CA SER A 214 8.63 -9.99 -6.15
C SER A 214 8.31 -10.44 -4.72
N ALA A 215 8.33 -9.53 -3.73
CA ALA A 215 7.92 -9.85 -2.36
C ALA A 215 6.45 -10.33 -2.29
N THR A 216 5.53 -9.61 -2.92
CA THR A 216 4.11 -9.96 -2.99
C THR A 216 3.92 -11.31 -3.69
N ARG A 217 4.59 -11.51 -4.84
CA ARG A 217 4.56 -12.75 -5.62
C ARG A 217 5.06 -13.95 -4.82
N TRP A 218 6.27 -13.85 -4.26
CA TRP A 218 6.89 -14.93 -3.49
C TRP A 218 6.14 -15.24 -2.19
N GLY A 219 5.59 -14.23 -1.55
CA GLY A 219 4.75 -14.38 -0.35
C GLY A 219 3.38 -14.97 -0.67
N LYS A 220 3.03 -15.13 -1.95
CA LYS A 220 1.71 -15.58 -2.43
C LYS A 220 0.57 -14.79 -1.80
N VAL A 221 0.80 -13.49 -1.60
CA VAL A 221 -0.10 -12.60 -0.86
C VAL A 221 -1.48 -12.58 -1.51
N TYR A 222 -1.54 -12.56 -2.84
CA TYR A 222 -2.79 -12.66 -3.62
C TYR A 222 -3.06 -14.08 -4.11
N ALA A 223 -2.03 -14.81 -4.56
CA ALA A 223 -2.20 -16.13 -5.17
C ALA A 223 -2.95 -17.12 -4.25
N HIS A 224 -2.59 -17.23 -2.96
CA HIS A 224 -3.28 -18.13 -2.04
C HIS A 224 -4.76 -17.76 -1.82
N PRO A 225 -5.12 -16.54 -1.38
CA PRO A 225 -6.53 -16.22 -1.13
C PRO A 225 -7.38 -16.20 -2.40
N LEU A 226 -6.85 -15.83 -3.57
CA LEU A 226 -7.60 -15.87 -4.82
C LEU A 226 -7.87 -17.31 -5.27
N GLN A 227 -6.86 -18.17 -5.22
CA GLN A 227 -7.03 -19.60 -5.53
C GLN A 227 -8.06 -20.26 -4.60
N ALA A 228 -8.06 -19.90 -3.31
CA ALA A 228 -9.05 -20.40 -2.34
C ALA A 228 -10.49 -19.95 -2.67
N ASN A 229 -10.67 -18.94 -3.52
CA ASN A 229 -11.96 -18.44 -3.99
C ASN A 229 -12.22 -18.83 -5.46
N GLY A 230 -11.45 -19.76 -6.04
CA GLY A 230 -11.65 -20.26 -7.39
C GLY A 230 -11.27 -19.27 -8.51
N ILE A 231 -10.47 -18.25 -8.21
CA ILE A 231 -10.01 -17.24 -9.18
C ILE A 231 -8.63 -17.65 -9.72
N ASP A 232 -8.50 -17.74 -11.04
CA ASP A 232 -7.27 -18.15 -11.76
C ASP A 232 -6.38 -16.93 -12.01
N LEU A 233 -5.37 -16.76 -11.16
CA LEU A 233 -4.47 -15.61 -11.21
C LEU A 233 -3.45 -15.73 -12.34
N ILE A 234 -3.37 -14.72 -13.21
CA ILE A 234 -2.31 -14.59 -14.21
C ILE A 234 -1.17 -13.78 -13.60
N GLU A 235 0.06 -14.29 -13.72
CA GLU A 235 1.26 -13.58 -13.32
C GLU A 235 2.20 -13.37 -14.51
N PRO A 236 2.93 -12.23 -14.57
CA PRO A 236 4.00 -12.06 -15.53
C PRO A 236 5.07 -13.15 -15.39
N ASN A 237 5.64 -13.58 -16.51
CA ASN A 237 6.82 -14.44 -16.49
C ASN A 237 8.02 -13.72 -15.86
N ASP A 238 9.11 -14.44 -15.57
CA ASP A 238 10.23 -13.88 -14.81
C ASP A 238 10.93 -12.70 -15.52
N ALA A 239 10.99 -12.69 -16.86
CA ALA A 239 11.57 -11.57 -17.61
C ALA A 239 10.70 -10.31 -17.55
N LEU A 240 9.39 -10.47 -17.67
CA LEU A 240 8.42 -9.39 -17.47
C LEU A 240 8.41 -8.91 -16.02
N GLN A 241 8.51 -9.82 -15.05
CA GLN A 241 8.59 -9.49 -13.63
C GLN A 241 9.83 -8.64 -13.33
N LEU A 242 10.99 -8.93 -13.93
CA LEU A 242 12.19 -8.10 -13.79
C LEU A 242 11.96 -6.69 -14.37
N THR A 243 11.36 -6.60 -15.56
CA THR A 243 11.04 -5.31 -16.19
C THR A 243 10.06 -4.49 -15.33
N LEU A 244 9.05 -5.14 -14.76
CA LEU A 244 8.09 -4.51 -13.85
C LEU A 244 8.76 -4.01 -12.57
N MET A 245 9.66 -4.82 -11.99
CA MET A 245 10.42 -4.44 -10.79
C MET A 245 11.31 -3.22 -11.07
N ASP A 246 12.01 -3.19 -12.21
CA ASP A 246 12.81 -2.02 -12.60
C ASP A 246 11.94 -0.79 -12.78
N CYS A 247 10.75 -0.93 -13.38
CA CYS A 247 9.80 0.17 -13.54
C CYS A 247 9.31 0.71 -12.18
N ILE A 248 9.00 -0.17 -11.23
CA ILE A 248 8.56 0.23 -9.88
C ILE A 248 9.68 0.99 -9.14
N TYR A 249 10.90 0.45 -9.12
CA TYR A 249 11.98 0.98 -8.29
C TYR A 249 12.73 2.14 -8.96
N GLN A 250 13.10 2.01 -10.24
CA GLN A 250 13.87 3.02 -10.97
C GLN A 250 12.97 4.08 -11.63
N GLY A 251 11.68 3.76 -11.83
CA GLY A 251 10.69 4.69 -12.35
C GLY A 251 9.89 5.35 -11.23
N VAL A 252 8.86 4.65 -10.74
CA VAL A 252 7.83 5.25 -9.87
C VAL A 252 8.40 5.71 -8.52
N LYS A 253 9.10 4.84 -7.79
CA LYS A 253 9.72 5.19 -6.50
C LYS A 253 10.75 6.31 -6.65
N ALA A 254 11.49 6.33 -7.76
CA ALA A 254 12.45 7.37 -8.09
C ALA A 254 11.82 8.67 -8.61
N SER A 255 10.48 8.77 -8.66
CA SER A 255 9.78 9.91 -9.27
C SER A 255 10.24 10.22 -10.71
N ASN A 256 10.77 9.22 -11.43
CA ASN A 256 11.29 9.36 -12.77
C ASN A 256 10.25 8.94 -13.80
N GLN A 257 9.48 9.90 -14.29
CA GLN A 257 8.40 9.65 -15.23
C GLN A 257 8.89 9.09 -16.57
N ASP A 258 10.07 9.49 -17.04
CA ASP A 258 10.59 9.04 -18.33
C ASP A 258 11.00 7.56 -18.27
N ILE A 259 11.71 7.16 -17.20
CA ILE A 259 12.01 5.74 -16.94
C ILE A 259 10.73 4.93 -16.71
N THR A 260 9.75 5.49 -15.98
CA THR A 260 8.45 4.84 -15.77
C THR A 260 7.75 4.56 -17.10
N CYS A 261 7.66 5.56 -17.99
CA CYS A 261 7.05 5.40 -19.30
C CYS A 261 7.80 4.39 -20.16
N PHE A 262 9.13 4.51 -20.22
CA PHE A 262 9.96 3.63 -21.05
C PHE A 262 9.85 2.16 -20.64
N LEU A 263 10.02 1.86 -19.35
CA LEU A 263 9.96 0.49 -18.85
C LEU A 263 8.53 -0.05 -18.82
N GLY A 264 7.54 0.80 -18.52
CA GLY A 264 6.13 0.46 -18.52
C GLY A 264 5.61 0.12 -19.92
N GLU A 265 5.93 0.95 -20.91
CA GLU A 265 5.61 0.69 -22.32
C GLU A 265 6.26 -0.62 -22.78
N ARG A 266 7.55 -0.81 -22.49
CA ARG A 266 8.27 -2.06 -22.80
C ARG A 266 7.60 -3.27 -22.16
N PHE A 267 7.20 -3.18 -20.89
CA PHE A 267 6.50 -4.25 -20.20
C PHE A 267 5.19 -4.63 -20.92
N PHE A 268 4.33 -3.65 -21.23
CA PHE A 268 3.04 -3.93 -21.87
C PHE A 268 3.19 -4.39 -23.32
N VAL A 269 4.15 -3.86 -24.09
CA VAL A 269 4.45 -4.36 -25.43
C VAL A 269 4.81 -5.85 -25.40
N GLU A 270 5.69 -6.26 -24.49
CA GLU A 270 6.09 -7.68 -24.38
C GLU A 270 4.96 -8.54 -23.81
N LEU A 271 4.17 -8.03 -22.85
CA LEU A 271 2.99 -8.73 -22.32
C LEU A 271 1.96 -8.99 -23.42
N LEU A 272 1.62 -7.99 -24.24
CA LEU A 272 0.60 -8.12 -25.27
C LEU A 272 0.98 -9.11 -26.38
N LYS A 273 2.27 -9.33 -26.64
CA LYS A 273 2.74 -10.39 -27.55
C LYS A 273 2.35 -11.80 -27.08
N THR A 274 2.13 -11.98 -25.77
CA THR A 274 1.69 -13.27 -25.21
C THR A 274 0.19 -13.54 -25.39
N GLN A 275 -0.57 -12.54 -25.88
CA GLN A 275 -2.03 -12.59 -26.04
C GLN A 275 -2.73 -13.11 -24.77
N PRO A 276 -2.51 -12.46 -23.61
CA PRO A 276 -3.04 -12.97 -22.36
C PRO A 276 -4.57 -12.87 -22.37
N ASP A 277 -5.23 -13.98 -22.03
CA ASP A 277 -6.67 -14.02 -21.77
C ASP A 277 -6.93 -13.58 -20.33
N LEU A 278 -6.96 -12.25 -20.13
CA LEU A 278 -7.18 -11.59 -18.85
C LEU A 278 -8.45 -10.73 -18.90
N ASP A 279 -9.11 -10.57 -17.75
CA ASP A 279 -10.34 -9.78 -17.64
C ASP A 279 -10.14 -8.45 -16.89
N CYS A 280 -9.19 -8.39 -15.96
CA CYS A 280 -8.81 -7.17 -15.25
C CYS A 280 -7.34 -7.19 -14.83
N ILE A 281 -6.85 -6.04 -14.34
CA ILE A 281 -5.53 -5.90 -13.73
C ILE A 281 -5.68 -5.62 -12.24
N ILE A 282 -5.05 -6.42 -11.40
CA ILE A 282 -4.88 -6.10 -9.98
C ILE A 282 -3.60 -5.28 -9.82
N ALA A 283 -3.74 -4.05 -9.30
CA ALA A 283 -2.63 -3.20 -8.91
C ALA A 283 -2.00 -3.69 -7.58
N GLY A 284 -1.39 -4.88 -7.62
CA GLY A 284 -0.81 -5.62 -6.48
C GLY A 284 0.49 -5.05 -5.89
N CYS A 285 0.90 -3.85 -6.32
CA CYS A 285 1.84 -2.98 -5.63
C CYS A 285 1.26 -1.56 -5.61
N SER A 286 1.45 -0.85 -4.50
CA SER A 286 0.84 0.46 -4.25
C SER A 286 1.28 1.54 -5.24
N GLU A 287 2.41 1.34 -5.91
CA GLU A 287 2.99 2.17 -6.96
C GLU A 287 2.41 1.88 -8.37
N ILE A 288 1.69 0.77 -8.55
CA ILE A 288 1.12 0.40 -9.86
C ILE A 288 0.04 1.35 -10.34
N PRO A 289 -0.87 1.89 -9.50
CA PRO A 289 -1.82 2.90 -9.95
C PRO A 289 -1.12 4.11 -10.59
N CYS A 290 -0.05 4.64 -9.97
CA CYS A 290 0.73 5.75 -10.52
C CYS A 290 1.34 5.40 -11.89
N LEU A 291 1.87 4.17 -12.03
CA LEU A 291 2.41 3.68 -13.29
C LEU A 291 1.34 3.61 -14.39
N LEU A 292 0.18 3.04 -14.07
CA LEU A 292 -0.90 2.84 -15.05
C LEU A 292 -1.51 4.18 -15.47
N GLU A 293 -1.73 5.10 -14.54
CA GLU A 293 -2.22 6.45 -14.83
C GLU A 293 -1.27 7.21 -15.76
N LEU A 294 0.04 7.15 -15.48
CA LEU A 294 1.05 7.80 -16.32
C LEU A 294 1.08 7.22 -17.74
N LEU A 295 0.97 5.89 -17.88
CA LEU A 295 0.93 5.23 -19.18
C LEU A 295 -0.39 5.53 -19.92
N GLN A 296 -1.53 5.50 -19.26
CA GLN A 296 -2.82 5.87 -19.88
C GLN A 296 -2.78 7.28 -20.47
N GLY A 297 -2.07 8.21 -19.82
CA GLY A 297 -1.89 9.58 -20.31
C GLY A 297 -0.84 9.77 -21.42
N ARG A 298 0.03 8.78 -21.70
CA ARG A 298 1.21 8.94 -22.59
C ARG A 298 1.37 7.88 -23.66
N SER A 299 0.97 6.64 -23.39
CA SER A 299 1.09 5.52 -24.31
C SER A 299 0.12 5.67 -25.49
N THR A 300 0.55 5.19 -26.66
CA THR A 300 -0.27 5.20 -27.88
C THR A 300 -0.33 3.80 -28.49
N GLY A 301 -1.10 3.63 -29.58
CA GLY A 301 -1.21 2.33 -30.25
C GLY A 301 -1.81 1.24 -29.37
N ALA A 302 -1.27 0.02 -29.47
CA ALA A 302 -1.83 -1.16 -28.81
C ALA A 302 -1.82 -1.07 -27.28
N VAL A 303 -0.75 -0.51 -26.69
CA VAL A 303 -0.65 -0.35 -25.22
C VAL A 303 -1.69 0.64 -24.73
N GLY A 304 -1.77 1.82 -25.36
CA GLY A 304 -2.77 2.84 -24.98
C GLY A 304 -4.21 2.33 -25.12
N GLN A 305 -4.51 1.60 -26.20
CA GLN A 305 -5.83 0.98 -26.41
C GLN A 305 -6.15 -0.07 -25.34
N PHE A 306 -5.20 -0.95 -25.03
CA PHE A 306 -5.36 -1.97 -24.00
C PHE A 306 -5.62 -1.34 -22.62
N LEU A 307 -4.77 -0.39 -22.21
CA LEU A 307 -4.88 0.26 -20.90
C LEU A 307 -6.14 1.12 -20.74
N SER A 308 -6.70 1.63 -21.84
CA SER A 308 -7.97 2.39 -21.81
C SER A 308 -9.20 1.48 -21.74
N ALA A 309 -9.07 0.21 -22.13
CA ALA A 309 -10.18 -0.73 -22.21
C ALA A 309 -10.24 -1.71 -21.02
N ILE A 310 -9.10 -1.96 -20.36
CA ILE A 310 -9.01 -2.93 -19.27
C ILE A 310 -9.39 -2.32 -17.92
N GLU A 311 -10.14 -3.07 -17.11
CA GLU A 311 -10.47 -2.66 -15.75
C GLU A 311 -9.24 -2.77 -14.84
N VAL A 312 -8.99 -1.72 -14.05
CA VAL A 312 -7.89 -1.68 -13.08
C VAL A 312 -8.45 -1.70 -11.67
N ILE A 313 -8.19 -2.80 -10.97
CA ILE A 313 -8.56 -2.99 -9.58
C ILE A 313 -7.47 -2.38 -8.70
N ASN A 314 -7.81 -1.28 -8.04
CA ASN A 314 -6.95 -0.60 -7.06
C ASN A 314 -7.26 -1.09 -5.63
N PRO A 315 -6.35 -1.85 -4.97
CA PRO A 315 -6.60 -2.38 -3.63
C PRO A 315 -6.81 -1.29 -2.57
N VAL A 316 -6.14 -0.13 -2.70
CA VAL A 316 -6.28 0.99 -1.75
C VAL A 316 -7.69 1.57 -1.84
N GLN A 317 -8.17 1.85 -3.05
CA GLN A 317 -9.52 2.36 -3.28
C GLN A 317 -10.58 1.40 -2.73
N LEU A 318 -10.43 0.09 -2.98
CA LEU A 318 -11.36 -0.91 -2.47
C LEU A 318 -11.36 -0.99 -0.94
N ALA A 319 -10.20 -0.88 -0.29
CA ALA A 319 -10.12 -0.87 1.17
C ALA A 319 -10.75 0.40 1.76
N LEU A 320 -10.62 1.56 1.10
CA LEU A 320 -11.32 2.78 1.50
C LEU A 320 -12.84 2.63 1.34
N ASN A 321 -13.31 2.03 0.24
CA ASN A 321 -14.74 1.73 0.05
C ASN A 321 -15.28 0.82 1.17
N HIS A 322 -14.55 -0.25 1.52
CA HIS A 322 -14.89 -1.12 2.65
C HIS A 322 -14.89 -0.36 4.00
N ALA A 323 -13.94 0.57 4.19
CA ALA A 323 -13.93 1.46 5.34
C ALA A 323 -15.15 2.38 5.40
N ALA A 324 -15.77 2.72 4.26
CA ALA A 324 -17.02 3.47 4.20
C ALA A 324 -18.25 2.60 4.49
N GLU A 325 -18.31 1.38 3.93
CA GLU A 325 -19.42 0.43 4.14
C GLU A 325 -19.61 0.07 5.61
N THR A 326 -18.50 -0.14 6.32
CA THR A 326 -18.49 -0.45 7.76
C THR A 326 -18.99 0.70 8.66
N LEU A 327 -19.20 1.90 8.10
CA LEU A 327 -19.83 3.04 8.78
C LEU A 327 -21.36 3.07 8.62
N GLN A 328 -21.90 2.37 7.62
CA GLN A 328 -23.34 2.26 7.47
C GLN A 328 -23.87 1.29 8.55
N PRO A 329 -24.95 1.64 9.29
CA PRO A 329 -25.55 0.68 10.21
C PRO A 329 -25.89 -0.59 9.42
N MET A 330 -25.64 -1.78 10.01
CA MET A 330 -25.93 -3.12 9.48
C MET A 330 -27.43 -3.38 9.12
N ALA A 331 -28.23 -2.34 8.91
CA ALA A 331 -29.66 -2.38 8.68
C ALA A 331 -30.07 -2.79 7.24
N ALA A 332 -29.18 -3.41 6.45
CA ALA A 332 -29.52 -3.83 5.08
C ALA A 332 -28.96 -5.21 4.66
N MET A 333 -28.43 -6.02 5.59
CA MET A 333 -28.36 -7.47 5.37
C MET A 333 -29.51 -8.11 6.12
N GLU A 334 -30.70 -8.03 5.53
CA GLU A 334 -31.79 -8.93 5.90
C GLU A 334 -31.29 -10.36 5.74
N LEU A 335 -31.29 -11.07 6.87
CA LEU A 335 -31.19 -12.51 6.97
C LEU A 335 -32.34 -13.13 6.17
N ASN A 336 -32.08 -13.53 4.92
CA ASN A 336 -32.80 -14.63 4.33
C ASN A 336 -32.16 -15.92 4.84
N LEU A 337 -32.62 -16.33 6.02
CA LEU A 337 -32.59 -17.73 6.49
C LEU A 337 -33.71 -18.52 5.79
#